data_AF-A0A7W5HP08-F1
#
_entry.id   AF-A0A7W5HP08-F1
#
_cell.length_a   1.000
_cell.length_b   1.000
_cell.length_c   1.000
_cell.angle_alpha   90.00
_cell.angle_beta   90.00
_cell.angle_gamma   90.00
#
_symmetry.space_group_name_H-M   'P 1'
#
loop_
_entity.id
_entity.type
_entity.pdbx_description
1 polymer ?
#
loop_
_entity_poly.entity_id
_entity_poly.type
_entity_poly.pdbx_seq_one_letter_code
_entity_poly.pdbx_strand_id
1 'polypeptide(L)' 'MIEYPEYCVDFDFGPNGRTDGFDAWRLYNYACEFPEKHAKYTNLATVESELNQYIQENMVKKIDNSTSNLYFFTQSKKSN' A
#
# COMPACT_ATOMS: atom_id res chain seq x y z
N MET A 1 12.47 5.62 -11.14
CA MET A 1 13.35 4.67 -11.83
C MET A 1 14.63 5.36 -12.31
N ILE A 2 15.79 4.80 -12.00
CA ILE A 2 17.08 5.12 -12.65
C ILE A 2 17.50 3.88 -13.43
N GLU A 3 17.76 4.05 -14.72
CA GLU A 3 18.19 2.98 -15.62
C GLU A 3 19.72 2.91 -15.69
N TYR A 4 20.27 1.73 -15.41
CA TYR A 4 21.66 1.37 -15.69
C TYR A 4 21.71 0.33 -16.82
N PRO A 5 22.85 0.17 -17.52
CA PRO A 5 22.95 -0.77 -18.63
C PRO A 5 22.64 -2.23 -18.28
N GLU A 6 22.84 -2.63 -17.01
CA GLU A 6 22.73 -4.03 -16.56
C GLU A 6 21.54 -4.27 -15.62
N TYR A 7 20.98 -3.21 -15.04
CA TYR A 7 19.86 -3.31 -14.11
C TYR A 7 19.09 -2.00 -14.03
N CYS A 8 17.85 -2.12 -13.58
CA CYS A 8 17.01 -0.99 -13.25
C CYS A 8 16.96 -0.85 -11.72
N VAL A 9 17.21 0.36 -11.23
CA VAL A 9 16.81 0.73 -9.87
C VAL A 9 15.45 1.39 -9.97
N ASP A 10 14.40 0.62 -9.71
CA ASP A 10 13.08 1.21 -9.54
C ASP A 10 12.97 1.73 -8.11
N PHE A 11 12.71 3.02 -8.01
CA PHE A 11 12.27 3.60 -6.75
C PHE A 11 10.77 3.34 -6.76
N ASP A 12 10.22 2.68 -5.74
CA ASP A 12 8.81 2.25 -5.60
C ASP A 12 7.79 3.41 -5.76
N PHE A 13 7.78 4.04 -6.92
CA PHE A 13 6.88 5.08 -7.34
C PHE A 13 5.76 4.36 -8.10
N GLY A 14 4.59 4.33 -7.48
CA GLY A 14 3.35 4.07 -8.18
C GLY A 14 3.14 5.06 -9.35
N PRO A 15 2.23 4.72 -10.28
CA PRO A 15 1.86 5.56 -11.41
C PRO A 15 1.67 7.03 -11.04
N ASN A 16 2.15 7.93 -11.92
CA ASN A 16 2.20 9.37 -11.70
C ASN A 16 3.10 9.82 -10.53
N GLY A 17 4.12 9.03 -10.17
CA GLY A 17 5.08 9.39 -9.11
C GLY A 17 4.55 9.19 -7.68
N ARG A 18 3.49 8.39 -7.51
CA ARG A 18 2.85 8.16 -6.22
C ARG A 18 3.69 7.26 -5.32
N THR A 19 4.09 7.72 -4.14
CA THR A 19 4.84 6.90 -3.17
C THR A 19 3.96 6.29 -2.07
N ASP A 20 2.65 6.49 -2.13
CA ASP A 20 1.69 6.17 -1.07
C ASP A 20 0.90 4.88 -1.35
N GLY A 21 1.45 4.00 -2.18
CA GLY A 21 0.88 2.67 -2.43
C GLY A 21 1.24 1.68 -1.32
N PHE A 22 0.25 0.92 -0.86
CA PHE A 22 0.42 -0.03 0.24
C PHE A 22 -0.22 -1.39 -0.07
N ASP A 23 0.23 -2.41 0.65
CA ASP A 23 -0.38 -3.74 0.68
C ASP A 23 -0.45 -4.23 2.14
N ALA A 24 -1.04 -5.41 2.37
CA ALA A 24 -1.18 -5.95 3.72
C ALA A 24 0.18 -6.20 4.39
N TRP A 25 1.21 -6.59 3.63
CA TRP A 25 2.52 -6.89 4.17
C TRP A 25 3.24 -5.63 4.68
N ARG A 26 3.20 -4.54 3.91
CA ARG A 26 3.74 -3.24 4.31
C ARG A 26 3.04 -2.68 5.55
N LEU A 27 1.71 -2.77 5.60
CA LEU A 27 0.91 -2.34 6.75
C LEU A 27 1.22 -3.16 8.00
N TYR A 28 1.32 -4.49 7.85
CA TYR A 28 1.70 -5.40 8.92
C TYR A 28 3.09 -5.08 9.47
N ASN A 29 4.10 -4.91 8.60
CA ASN A 29 5.46 -4.57 9.05
C ASN A 29 5.50 -3.26 9.82
N TYR A 30 4.80 -2.23 9.33
CA TYR A 30 4.68 -0.95 10.04
C TYR A 30 4.04 -1.13 11.43
N ALA A 31 2.99 -1.95 11.53
CA ALA A 31 2.39 -2.26 12.83
C ALA A 31 3.35 -2.99 13.78
N CYS A 32 4.19 -3.90 13.25
CA CYS A 32 5.21 -4.61 14.02
C CYS A 32 6.38 -3.73 14.48
N GLU A 33 6.67 -2.63 13.78
CA GLU A 33 7.64 -1.61 14.23
C GLU A 33 7.12 -0.78 15.42
N PHE A 34 5.80 -0.61 15.51
CA PHE A 34 5.13 0.17 16.55
C PHE A 34 3.99 -0.61 17.23
N PRO A 35 4.28 -1.78 17.83
CA PRO A 35 3.26 -2.68 18.37
C PRO A 35 2.46 -2.04 19.51
N GLU A 36 3.04 -1.08 20.23
CA GLU A 36 2.38 -0.33 21.30
C GLU A 36 1.22 0.55 20.79
N LYS A 37 1.25 0.95 19.51
CA LYS A 37 0.19 1.75 18.86
C LYS A 37 -0.75 0.90 18.02
N HIS A 38 -0.24 -0.22 17.49
CA HIS A 38 -0.91 -0.99 16.44
C HIS A 38 -1.00 -2.50 16.76
N ALA A 39 -1.11 -2.87 18.05
CA ALA A 39 -1.12 -4.26 18.52
C ALA A 39 -2.10 -5.19 17.77
N LYS A 40 -3.28 -4.70 17.38
CA LYS A 40 -4.26 -5.48 16.59
C LYS A 40 -3.70 -5.90 15.22
N TYR A 41 -2.85 -5.06 14.64
CA TYR A 41 -2.34 -5.18 13.28
C TYR A 41 -0.98 -5.88 13.21
N THR A 42 -0.44 -6.35 14.34
CA THR A 42 0.74 -7.25 14.37
C THR A 42 0.36 -8.70 14.06
N ASN A 43 -0.80 -8.94 13.45
CA ASN A 43 -1.24 -10.21 12.89
C ASN A 43 -1.61 -9.99 11.43
N LEU A 44 -0.85 -10.60 10.51
CA LEU A 44 -1.02 -10.40 9.07
C LEU A 44 -2.44 -10.77 8.59
N ALA A 45 -3.03 -11.86 9.10
CA ALA A 45 -4.38 -12.28 8.70
C ALA A 45 -5.44 -11.24 9.08
N THR A 46 -5.25 -10.52 10.19
CA THR A 46 -6.12 -9.41 10.58
C THR A 46 -5.99 -8.24 9.59
N VAL A 47 -4.76 -7.89 9.20
CA VAL A 47 -4.51 -6.83 8.22
C VAL A 47 -5.09 -7.18 6.85
N GLU A 48 -4.92 -8.42 6.39
CA GLU A 48 -5.48 -8.90 5.12
C GLU A 48 -7.01 -8.86 5.11
N SER A 49 -7.64 -9.31 6.20
CA SER A 49 -9.11 -9.29 6.34
C SER A 49 -9.66 -7.87 6.28
N GLU A 50 -9.06 -6.91 6.97
CA GLU A 50 -9.52 -5.51 6.96
C GLU A 50 -9.22 -4.80 5.64
N LEU A 51 -8.06 -5.06 5.03
CA LEU A 51 -7.76 -4.55 3.69
C LEU A 51 -8.77 -5.05 2.67
N ASN A 52 -9.15 -6.33 2.72
CA ASN A 52 -10.20 -6.90 1.88
C ASN A 52 -11.55 -6.20 2.08
N GLN A 53 -11.92 -5.86 3.32
CA GLN A 53 -13.11 -5.07 3.58
C GLN A 53 -13.04 -3.69 2.90
N TYR A 54 -11.90 -2.98 3.00
CA TYR A 54 -11.70 -1.68 2.35
C TYR A 54 -11.78 -1.77 0.82
N ILE A 55 -11.35 -2.89 0.24
CA ILE A 55 -11.48 -3.17 -1.20
C ILE A 55 -12.96 -3.34 -1.57
N GLN A 56 -13.72 -4.14 -0.81
CA GLN A 56 -15.15 -4.36 -1.06
C GLN A 56 -15.97 -3.07 -0.91
N GLU A 57 -15.59 -2.21 0.04
CA GLU A 57 -16.21 -0.91 0.28
C GLU A 57 -15.76 0.18 -0.72
N ASN A 58 -14.89 -0.17 -1.69
CA ASN A 58 -14.31 0.76 -2.67
C ASN A 58 -13.58 1.96 -2.02
N MET A 59 -13.02 1.78 -0.82
CA MET A 59 -12.20 2.78 -0.14
C MET A 59 -10.76 2.81 -0.67
N VAL A 60 -10.29 1.67 -1.18
CA VAL A 60 -8.99 1.52 -1.83
C VAL A 60 -9.13 0.80 -3.15
N LYS A 61 -8.24 1.08 -4.10
CA LYS A 61 -8.19 0.40 -5.41
C LYS A 61 -6.76 0.19 -5.87
N LYS A 62 -6.56 -0.83 -6.71
CA LYS A 62 -5.36 -0.94 -7.53
C LYS A 62 -5.44 0.07 -8.68
N ILE A 63 -4.31 0.37 -9.29
CA ILE A 63 -4.28 1.20 -10.49
C ILE A 63 -4.52 0.30 -11.70
N ASP A 64 -5.51 0.70 -12.51
CA ASP A 64 -5.83 0.01 -13.75
C ASP A 64 -4.63 -0.01 -14.70
N ASN A 65 -4.43 -1.13 -15.40
CA ASN A 65 -3.31 -1.33 -16.33
C ASN A 65 -1.91 -1.22 -15.70
N SER A 66 -1.78 -1.40 -14.38
CA SER A 66 -0.49 -1.50 -13.69
C SER A 66 -0.17 -2.95 -13.33
N THR A 67 1.12 -3.32 -13.36
CA THR A 67 1.63 -4.59 -12.81
C THR A 67 1.79 -4.53 -11.28
N SER A 68 1.62 -3.34 -10.68
CA SER A 68 1.71 -3.14 -9.24
C SER A 68 0.53 -3.81 -8.52
N ASN A 69 0.84 -4.56 -7.47
CA ASN A 69 -0.16 -5.13 -6.57
C ASN A 69 -0.58 -4.19 -5.43
N LEU A 70 -0.11 -2.95 -5.44
CA LEU A 70 -0.38 -1.97 -4.39
C LEU A 70 -1.79 -1.39 -4.51
N TYR A 71 -2.38 -1.17 -3.35
CA TYR A 71 -3.63 -0.46 -3.16
C TYR A 71 -3.37 1.01 -2.83
N PHE A 72 -4.30 1.84 -3.26
CA PHE A 72 -4.29 3.28 -3.09
C PHE A 72 -5.68 3.76 -2.68
N PHE A 73 -5.77 4.75 -1.80
CA PHE A 73 -7.07 5.33 -1.43
C PHE A 73 -7.80 5.90 -2.65
N THR A 74 -9.11 5.65 -2.73
CA THR A 74 -9.98 6.11 -3.83
C THR A 74 -10.35 7.58 -3.71
N GLN A 75 -10.24 8.16 -2.51
CA GLN A 75 -10.39 9.59 -2.26
C GLN A 75 -9.12 10.16 -1.64
N SER A 76 -8.52 11.16 -2.28
CA SER A 76 -7.73 12.15 -1.55
C SER A 76 -8.67 12.82 -0.56
N LYS A 77 -8.45 12.71 0.76
CA LYS A 77 -9.14 13.55 1.74
C LYS A 77 -9.11 14.98 1.18
N LYS A 78 -10.28 15.54 0.84
CA LYS A 78 -10.36 16.99 0.65
C LYS A 78 -9.97 17.58 2.00
N SER A 79 -8.86 18.30 2.03
CA SER A 79 -8.55 19.23 3.09
C SER A 79 -9.72 20.21 3.19
N ASN A 80 -10.47 20.15 4.28
CA ASN A 80 -11.31 21.27 4.71
C ASN A 80 -10.44 22.26 5.47
#